data_AF-A0A251RZS6-F1
#
_entry.id   AF-A0A251RZS6-F1
#
_cell.length_a   1.000
_cell.length_b   1.000
_cell.length_c   1.000
_cell.angle_alpha   90.00
_cell.angle_beta   90.00
_cell.angle_gamma   90.00
#
_symmetry.space_group_name_H-M   'P 1'
#
loop_
_entity.id
_entity.type
_entity.pdbx_description
1 polymer ?
#
loop_
_entity_poly.entity_id
_entity_poly.type
_entity_poly.pdbx_seq_one_letter_code
_entity_poly.pdbx_strand_id
1 'polypeptide(L)'
;MVMKFIKHYTGTTMSKLALLELAKVQSLDRTEVDIISGWWKDLGLAQEFKDARNQLLHWYLWPMASLTDPSLSEQRIELTKPIALVFLIDDILDVYGTLDELILFTEAVKRWDSNTLEQLPYNLRICVEALYKVTQEINDKIYKKYGFNPNEFLKQALRPHCTNLYEAVLLEAKWFALGHMPMADDYIKNGMVSDTWSKTGVRNRVT
;
A
#
# COMPACT_ATOMS: atom_id res chain seq x y z
N MET A 1 -8.14 16.02 -15.06
CA MET A 1 -8.51 15.86 -16.49
C MET A 1 -9.95 16.31 -16.76
N VAL A 2 -10.94 15.90 -15.95
CA VAL A 2 -12.37 16.25 -16.07
C VAL A 2 -12.65 17.76 -16.14
N MET A 3 -12.04 18.59 -15.29
CA MET A 3 -12.24 20.06 -15.35
C MET A 3 -11.79 20.70 -16.67
N LYS A 4 -10.78 20.15 -17.36
CA LYS A 4 -10.35 20.66 -18.66
C LYS A 4 -11.41 20.37 -19.73
N PHE A 5 -12.02 19.19 -19.69
CA PHE A 5 -13.10 18.81 -20.60
C PHE A 5 -14.39 19.60 -20.33
N ILE A 6 -14.79 19.81 -19.07
CA ILE A 6 -16.00 20.59 -18.74
C ILE A 6 -15.94 22.01 -19.32
N LYS A 7 -14.76 22.65 -19.31
CA LYS A 7 -14.56 23.98 -19.89
C LYS A 7 -14.87 24.06 -21.38
N HIS A 8 -14.74 22.96 -22.13
CA HIS A 8 -15.07 22.94 -23.57
C HIS A 8 -16.57 22.89 -23.86
N TYR A 9 -17.39 22.50 -22.88
CA TYR A 9 -18.86 22.39 -23.03
C TYR A 9 -19.63 23.45 -22.25
N THR A 10 -18.95 24.54 -21.86
CA THR A 10 -19.49 25.60 -21.00
C THR A 10 -20.81 26.16 -21.56
N GLY A 11 -21.83 26.27 -20.71
CA GLY A 11 -23.15 26.80 -21.06
C GLY A 11 -24.19 25.74 -21.41
N THR A 12 -23.79 24.47 -21.56
CA THR A 12 -24.71 23.35 -21.82
C THR A 12 -25.28 22.75 -20.53
N THR A 13 -26.44 22.10 -20.61
CA THR A 13 -27.00 21.30 -19.51
C THR A 13 -26.04 20.20 -19.06
N MET A 14 -25.32 19.59 -20.00
CA MET A 14 -24.29 18.58 -19.73
C MET A 14 -23.17 19.14 -18.85
N SER A 15 -22.66 20.35 -19.14
CA SER A 15 -21.62 20.97 -18.31
C SER A 15 -22.09 21.27 -16.89
N LYS A 16 -23.37 21.65 -16.71
CA LYS A 16 -23.96 21.87 -15.38
C LYS A 16 -24.07 20.56 -14.59
N LEU A 17 -24.53 19.49 -15.24
CA LEU A 17 -24.60 18.16 -14.61
C LEU A 17 -23.20 17.67 -14.20
N ALA A 18 -22.23 17.75 -15.12
CA ALA A 18 -20.85 17.33 -14.84
C ALA A 18 -20.20 18.12 -13.70
N LEU A 19 -20.52 19.42 -13.54
CA LEU A 19 -20.06 20.22 -12.41
C LEU A 19 -20.68 19.76 -11.08
N LEU A 20 -21.97 19.41 -11.08
CA LEU A 20 -22.65 18.90 -9.88
C LEU A 20 -22.11 17.53 -9.47
N GLU A 21 -21.89 16.62 -10.43
CA GLU A 21 -21.29 15.31 -10.15
C GLU A 21 -19.86 15.44 -9.63
N LEU A 22 -19.05 16.32 -10.25
CA LEU A 22 -17.70 16.59 -9.77
C LEU A 22 -17.70 17.14 -8.34
N ALA A 23 -18.59 18.09 -8.02
CA ALA A 23 -18.71 18.63 -6.67
C ALA A 23 -19.10 17.55 -5.65
N LYS A 24 -19.99 16.62 -6.03
CA LYS A 24 -20.39 15.49 -5.20
C LYS A 24 -19.21 14.55 -4.91
N VAL A 25 -18.46 14.17 -5.94
CA VAL A 25 -17.27 13.31 -5.79
C VAL A 25 -16.21 13.99 -4.94
N GLN A 26 -15.92 15.27 -5.20
CA GLN A 26 -14.95 16.03 -4.39
C GLN A 26 -15.35 16.16 -2.92
N SER A 27 -16.65 16.29 -2.63
CA SER A 27 -17.14 16.31 -1.25
C SER A 27 -16.95 14.96 -0.57
N LEU A 28 -17.14 13.86 -1.30
CA LEU A 28 -16.90 12.51 -0.81
C LEU A 28 -15.42 12.29 -0.51
N ASP A 29 -14.54 12.62 -1.46
CA ASP A 29 -13.08 12.47 -1.31
C ASP A 29 -12.55 13.26 -0.11
N ARG A 30 -13.05 14.48 0.14
CA ARG A 30 -12.70 15.26 1.33
C ARG A 30 -13.11 14.55 2.63
N THR A 31 -14.32 13.99 2.65
CA THR A 31 -14.81 13.25 3.81
C THR A 31 -13.95 12.01 4.06
N GLU A 32 -13.56 11.29 3.01
CA GLU A 32 -12.64 10.14 3.09
C GLU A 32 -11.28 10.56 3.66
N VAL A 33 -10.71 11.65 3.15
CA VAL A 33 -9.43 12.20 3.64
C VAL A 33 -9.51 12.59 5.10
N ASP A 34 -10.60 13.21 5.56
CA ASP A 34 -10.77 13.58 6.97
C ASP A 34 -10.81 12.34 7.88
N ILE A 35 -11.54 11.30 7.46
CA ILE A 35 -11.61 10.01 8.19
C ILE A 35 -10.21 9.37 8.27
N ILE A 36 -9.51 9.30 7.14
CA ILE A 36 -8.19 8.68 7.04
C ILE A 36 -7.17 9.48 7.86
N SER A 37 -7.26 10.82 7.84
CA SER A 37 -6.39 11.71 8.63
C SER A 37 -6.62 11.55 10.13
N GLY A 38 -7.88 11.39 10.56
CA GLY A 38 -8.22 11.07 11.95
C GLY A 38 -7.61 9.74 12.37
N TRP A 39 -7.85 8.68 11.60
CA TRP A 39 -7.27 7.36 11.85
C TRP A 39 -5.74 7.38 11.92
N TRP A 40 -5.07 8.06 11.00
CA TRP A 40 -3.60 8.15 10.96
C TRP A 40 -3.05 8.88 12.18
N LYS A 41 -3.74 9.92 12.64
CA LYS A 41 -3.40 10.65 13.85
C LYS A 41 -3.55 9.78 15.10
N ASP A 42 -4.65 9.03 15.20
CA ASP A 42 -4.94 8.13 16.32
C ASP A 42 -3.94 6.96 16.38
N LEU A 43 -3.42 6.54 15.23
CA LEU A 43 -2.39 5.51 15.14
C LEU A 43 -1.04 5.95 15.73
N GLY A 44 -0.74 7.26 15.76
CA GLY A 44 0.41 7.84 16.44
C GLY A 44 1.78 7.62 15.79
N LEU A 45 1.91 6.72 14.80
CA LEU A 45 3.19 6.36 14.18
C LEU A 45 3.93 7.52 13.51
N ALA A 46 3.19 8.52 13.00
CA ALA A 46 3.81 9.72 12.43
C ALA A 46 4.59 10.57 13.44
N GLN A 47 4.28 10.46 14.74
CA GLN A 47 5.00 11.17 15.80
C GLN A 47 6.24 10.38 16.26
N GLU A 48 6.17 9.05 16.18
CA GLU A 48 7.27 8.12 16.48
C GLU A 48 8.36 8.19 15.40
N PHE A 49 7.99 8.26 14.12
CA PHE A 49 8.93 8.26 12.99
C PHE A 49 9.00 9.63 12.30
N LYS A 50 9.70 10.58 12.92
CA LYS A 50 9.84 11.95 12.38
C LYS A 50 10.62 12.02 11.07
N ASP A 51 11.49 11.04 10.81
CA ASP A 51 12.34 11.00 9.63
C ASP A 51 11.70 10.28 8.43
N ALA A 52 10.60 9.53 8.67
CA ALA A 52 9.85 8.88 7.60
C ALA A 52 8.92 9.87 6.89
N ARG A 53 8.65 9.66 5.60
CA ARG A 53 7.82 10.57 4.81
C ARG A 53 6.36 10.40 5.20
N ASN A 54 5.79 11.37 5.90
CA ASN A 54 4.35 11.38 6.18
C ASN A 54 3.57 11.98 5.00
N GLN A 55 3.20 11.14 4.02
CA GLN A 55 2.51 11.57 2.79
C GLN A 55 1.13 10.93 2.63
N LEU A 56 0.28 11.03 3.67
CA LEU A 56 -1.04 10.42 3.70
C LEU A 56 -1.92 10.71 2.47
N LEU A 57 -1.89 11.95 1.98
CA LEU A 57 -2.61 12.33 0.76
C LEU A 57 -2.08 11.59 -0.48
N HIS A 58 -0.75 11.41 -0.59
CA HIS A 58 -0.15 10.68 -1.69
C HIS A 58 -0.58 9.22 -1.67
N TRP A 59 -0.63 8.60 -0.49
CA TRP A 59 -1.07 7.22 -0.33
C TRP A 59 -2.55 7.04 -0.65
N TYR A 60 -3.40 8.01 -0.28
CA TYR A 60 -4.83 8.02 -0.63
C TYR A 60 -5.10 8.18 -2.14
N LEU A 61 -4.20 8.84 -2.89
CA LEU A 61 -4.36 8.97 -4.34
C LEU A 61 -4.41 7.61 -5.05
N TRP A 62 -3.74 6.58 -4.52
CA TRP A 62 -3.71 5.24 -5.12
C TRP A 62 -5.11 4.57 -5.09
N PRO A 63 -5.78 4.41 -3.93
CA PRO A 63 -7.17 3.92 -3.90
C PRO A 63 -8.14 4.81 -4.67
N MET A 64 -8.00 6.13 -4.58
CA MET A 64 -8.87 7.06 -5.29
C MET A 64 -8.79 6.89 -6.81
N ALA A 65 -7.58 6.74 -7.36
CA ALA A 65 -7.38 6.50 -8.79
C ALA A 65 -7.81 5.09 -9.23
N SER A 66 -7.69 4.10 -8.34
CA SER A 66 -7.98 2.69 -8.65
C SER A 66 -9.47 2.34 -8.55
N LEU A 67 -10.18 2.94 -7.60
CA LEU A 67 -11.59 2.69 -7.31
C LEU A 67 -12.41 3.94 -7.63
N THR A 68 -12.67 4.17 -8.92
CA THR A 68 -13.31 5.40 -9.42
C THR A 68 -14.81 5.48 -9.14
N ASP A 69 -15.46 4.37 -8.82
CA ASP A 69 -16.89 4.34 -8.49
C ASP A 69 -17.13 4.98 -7.10
N PRO A 70 -17.97 6.03 -6.99
CA PRO A 70 -18.27 6.68 -5.71
C PRO A 70 -18.84 5.73 -4.65
N SER A 71 -19.52 4.65 -5.04
CA SER A 71 -20.07 3.64 -4.12
C SER A 71 -18.98 2.83 -3.40
N LEU A 72 -17.73 2.88 -3.87
CA LEU A 72 -16.59 2.17 -3.29
C LEU A 72 -15.82 3.00 -2.24
N SER A 73 -16.49 3.98 -1.62
CA SER A 73 -15.91 4.87 -0.61
C SER A 73 -15.30 4.13 0.58
N GLU A 74 -16.03 3.15 1.13
CA GLU A 74 -15.54 2.33 2.25
C GLU A 74 -14.27 1.58 1.86
N GLN A 75 -14.24 1.02 0.65
CA GLN A 75 -13.10 0.27 0.13
C GLN A 75 -11.88 1.17 -0.09
N ARG A 76 -12.06 2.43 -0.53
CA ARG A 76 -10.97 3.40 -0.64
C ARG A 76 -10.36 3.71 0.72
N ILE A 77 -11.19 3.96 1.73
CA ILE A 77 -10.74 4.22 3.10
C ILE A 77 -9.97 3.02 3.64
N GLU A 78 -10.56 1.81 3.56
CA GLU A 78 -9.92 0.60 4.09
C GLU A 78 -8.64 0.21 3.33
N LEU A 79 -8.57 0.44 2.02
CA LEU A 79 -7.37 0.16 1.22
C LEU A 79 -6.23 1.17 1.48
N THR A 80 -6.56 2.40 1.85
CA THR A 80 -5.54 3.43 2.16
C THR A 80 -4.70 3.05 3.38
N LYS A 81 -5.31 2.42 4.40
CA LYS A 81 -4.64 2.05 5.65
C LYS A 81 -3.43 1.11 5.46
N PRO A 82 -3.56 -0.07 4.81
CA PRO A 82 -2.42 -0.94 4.57
C PRO A 82 -1.40 -0.31 3.61
N ILE A 83 -1.83 0.48 2.63
CA ILE A 83 -0.91 1.21 1.72
C ILE A 83 -0.03 2.18 2.52
N ALA A 84 -0.63 2.98 3.40
CA ALA A 84 0.09 3.93 4.25
C ALA A 84 1.15 3.23 5.13
N LEU A 85 0.79 2.09 5.72
CA LEU A 85 1.69 1.29 6.55
C LEU A 85 2.82 0.67 5.74
N VAL A 86 2.54 0.17 4.54
CA VAL A 86 3.56 -0.38 3.64
C VAL A 86 4.59 0.68 3.26
N PHE A 87 4.16 1.88 2.86
CA PHE A 87 5.08 2.98 2.54
C PHE A 87 5.87 3.47 3.76
N LEU A 88 5.26 3.47 4.95
CA LEU A 88 5.99 3.79 6.17
C LEU A 88 7.07 2.77 6.48
N ILE A 89 6.78 1.47 6.31
CA ILE A 89 7.75 0.40 6.51
C ILE A 89 8.90 0.50 5.50
N ASP A 90 8.59 0.78 4.24
CA ASP A 90 9.54 1.02 3.15
C ASP A 90 10.52 2.15 3.52
N ASP A 91 10.01 3.31 3.95
CA ASP A 91 10.82 4.44 4.41
C ASP A 91 11.71 4.08 5.62
N ILE A 92 11.20 3.29 6.56
CA ILE A 92 11.98 2.85 7.72
C ILE A 92 13.11 1.92 7.28
N LEU A 93 12.85 1.02 6.34
CA LEU A 93 13.89 0.12 5.80
C LEU A 93 14.92 0.90 4.97
N ASP A 94 14.51 1.92 4.23
CA ASP A 94 15.44 2.77 3.47
C ASP A 94 16.35 3.62 4.36
N VAL A 95 15.82 4.17 5.47
CA VAL A 95 16.58 5.06 6.36
C VAL A 95 17.39 4.29 7.39
N TYR A 96 16.80 3.22 7.95
CA TYR A 96 17.34 2.51 9.12
C TYR A 96 17.69 1.06 8.85
N GLY A 97 17.23 0.48 7.74
CA GLY A 97 17.29 -0.95 7.51
C GLY A 97 18.70 -1.46 7.26
N THR A 98 19.12 -2.38 8.12
CA THR A 98 20.20 -3.31 7.82
C THR A 98 19.68 -4.53 7.06
N LEU A 99 20.57 -5.24 6.35
CA LEU A 99 20.19 -6.47 5.64
C LEU A 99 19.58 -7.50 6.61
N ASP A 100 20.11 -7.63 7.82
CA ASP A 100 19.61 -8.56 8.83
C ASP A 100 18.19 -8.22 9.30
N GLU A 101 17.87 -6.93 9.45
CA GLU A 101 16.52 -6.47 9.82
C GLU A 101 15.52 -6.71 8.71
N LEU A 102 15.92 -6.54 7.45
CA LEU A 102 15.09 -6.87 6.29
C LEU A 102 14.79 -8.37 6.22
N ILE A 103 15.78 -9.22 6.54
CA ILE A 103 15.61 -10.68 6.63
C ILE A 103 14.58 -11.03 7.70
N LEU A 104 14.74 -10.47 8.90
CA LEU A 104 13.81 -10.71 10.02
C LEU A 104 12.40 -10.22 9.69
N PHE A 105 12.27 -9.02 9.10
CA PHE A 105 11.00 -8.47 8.64
C PHE A 105 10.31 -9.38 7.64
N THR A 106 11.05 -9.83 6.62
CA THR A 106 10.50 -10.73 5.61
C THR A 106 10.01 -12.02 6.23
N GLU A 107 10.80 -12.65 7.09
CA GLU A 107 10.41 -13.91 7.72
C GLU A 107 9.16 -13.75 8.59
N ALA A 108 9.03 -12.63 9.29
CA ALA A 108 7.83 -12.31 10.05
C ALA A 108 6.59 -12.16 9.14
N VAL A 109 6.70 -11.40 8.06
CA VAL A 109 5.59 -11.19 7.11
C VAL A 109 5.23 -12.48 6.37
N LYS A 110 6.21 -13.30 5.96
CA LYS A 110 5.97 -14.60 5.30
C LYS A 110 5.21 -15.58 6.19
N ARG A 111 5.53 -15.61 7.48
CA ARG A 111 4.90 -16.52 8.45
C ARG A 111 3.50 -16.02 8.85
N TRP A 112 3.28 -14.71 8.78
CA TRP A 112 2.02 -14.08 9.20
C TRP A 112 1.63 -14.50 10.62
N ASP A 113 2.62 -14.54 11.52
CA ASP A 113 2.50 -15.02 12.90
C ASP A 113 3.03 -13.97 13.87
N SER A 114 2.18 -13.54 14.81
CA SER A 114 2.52 -12.53 15.82
C SER A 114 3.70 -12.93 16.71
N ASN A 115 3.94 -14.24 16.88
CA ASN A 115 5.06 -14.73 17.71
C ASN A 115 6.43 -14.42 17.10
N THR A 116 6.48 -14.12 15.80
CA THR A 116 7.73 -13.79 15.10
C THR A 116 8.10 -12.31 15.22
N LEU A 117 7.19 -11.48 15.72
CA LEU A 117 7.37 -10.04 15.85
C LEU A 117 8.33 -9.66 16.98
N GLU A 118 8.52 -10.53 17.98
CA GLU A 118 9.44 -10.28 19.10
C GLU A 118 10.90 -10.13 18.66
N GLN A 119 11.26 -10.71 17.52
CA GLN A 119 12.61 -10.65 16.94
C GLN A 119 12.84 -9.38 16.13
N LEU A 120 11.79 -8.60 15.83
CA LEU A 120 11.91 -7.37 15.06
C LEU A 120 12.42 -6.22 15.95
N PRO A 121 13.26 -5.33 15.38
CA PRO A 121 13.54 -4.03 15.95
C PRO A 121 12.24 -3.29 16.30
N TYR A 122 12.28 -2.48 17.36
CA TYR A 122 11.10 -1.77 17.89
C TYR A 122 10.35 -0.99 16.79
N ASN A 123 11.09 -0.26 15.96
CA ASN A 123 10.56 0.52 14.84
C ASN A 123 9.77 -0.32 13.83
N LEU A 124 10.30 -1.47 13.40
CA LEU A 124 9.61 -2.35 12.46
C LEU A 124 8.45 -3.10 13.13
N ARG A 125 8.64 -3.51 14.39
CA ARG A 125 7.64 -4.26 15.15
C ARG A 125 6.33 -3.49 15.27
N ILE A 126 6.37 -2.24 15.70
CA ILE A 126 5.15 -1.44 15.91
C ILE A 126 4.39 -1.19 14.59
N CYS A 127 5.11 -1.06 13.47
CA CYS A 127 4.50 -0.92 12.14
C CYS A 127 3.84 -2.22 11.67
N VAL A 128 4.49 -3.37 11.86
CA VAL A 128 3.94 -4.67 11.48
C VAL A 128 2.74 -5.03 12.36
N GLU A 129 2.78 -4.74 13.66
CA GLU A 129 1.64 -4.90 14.56
C GLU A 129 0.43 -4.07 14.11
N ALA A 130 0.67 -2.80 13.73
CA ALA A 130 -0.36 -1.95 13.15
C ALA A 130 -0.94 -2.54 11.84
N LEU A 131 -0.09 -3.08 10.97
CA LEU A 131 -0.52 -3.71 9.72
C LEU A 131 -1.37 -4.96 9.98
N TYR A 132 -0.99 -5.78 10.95
CA TYR A 132 -1.76 -6.97 11.33
C TYR A 132 -3.11 -6.59 11.90
N LYS A 133 -3.16 -5.57 12.76
CA LYS A 133 -4.41 -5.06 13.34
C LYS A 133 -5.35 -4.54 12.25
N VAL A 134 -4.87 -3.69 11.35
CA VAL A 134 -5.67 -3.18 10.21
C VAL A 134 -6.18 -4.33 9.34
N THR A 135 -5.32 -5.32 9.08
CA THR A 135 -5.71 -6.50 8.28
C THR A 135 -6.81 -7.30 8.98
N GLN A 136 -6.71 -7.51 10.30
CA GLN A 136 -7.76 -8.16 11.07
C GLN A 136 -9.08 -7.37 11.05
N GLU A 137 -9.03 -6.04 11.20
CA GLU A 137 -10.22 -5.18 11.11
C GLU A 137 -10.93 -5.32 9.74
N ILE A 138 -10.16 -5.33 8.65
CA ILE A 138 -10.69 -5.54 7.29
C ILE A 138 -11.30 -6.94 7.17
N ASN A 139 -10.64 -7.96 7.71
CA ASN A 139 -11.12 -9.34 7.67
C ASN A 139 -12.44 -9.50 8.42
N ASP A 140 -12.56 -8.89 9.59
CA ASP A 140 -13.78 -8.88 10.38
C ASP A 140 -14.92 -8.18 9.64
N LYS A 141 -14.65 -7.07 8.93
CA LYS A 141 -15.65 -6.39 8.10
C LYS A 141 -16.14 -7.28 6.96
N ILE A 142 -15.22 -7.93 6.25
CA ILE A 142 -15.54 -8.85 5.15
C ILE A 142 -16.36 -10.04 5.66
N TYR A 143 -15.93 -10.63 6.79
CA TYR A 143 -16.63 -11.76 7.40
C TYR A 143 -18.04 -11.37 7.84
N LYS A 144 -18.23 -10.22 8.50
CA LYS A 144 -19.55 -9.73 8.90
C LYS A 144 -20.48 -9.47 7.70
N LYS A 145 -19.93 -8.99 6.58
CA LYS A 145 -20.71 -8.59 5.40
C LYS A 145 -21.04 -9.77 4.47
N TYR A 146 -20.14 -10.74 4.34
CA TYR A 146 -20.23 -11.80 3.34
C TYR A 146 -20.16 -13.22 3.92
N GLY A 147 -19.89 -13.40 5.21
CA GLY A 147 -19.70 -14.70 5.85
C GLY A 147 -18.41 -15.43 5.43
N PHE A 148 -17.54 -14.75 4.68
CA PHE A 148 -16.32 -15.30 4.11
C PHE A 148 -15.11 -14.88 4.94
N ASN A 149 -14.22 -15.83 5.26
CA ASN A 149 -12.96 -15.53 5.94
C ASN A 149 -11.84 -15.31 4.91
N PRO A 150 -11.41 -14.06 4.67
CA PRO A 150 -10.38 -13.75 3.68
C PRO A 150 -8.95 -14.08 4.13
N ASN A 151 -8.72 -14.51 5.38
CA ASN A 151 -7.37 -14.76 5.90
C ASN A 151 -6.57 -15.74 5.05
N GLU A 152 -7.20 -16.84 4.60
CA GLU A 152 -6.51 -17.83 3.78
C GLU A 152 -6.16 -17.28 2.40
N PHE A 153 -7.03 -16.44 1.83
CA PHE A 153 -6.75 -15.74 0.58
C PHE A 153 -5.62 -14.73 0.72
N LEU A 154 -5.60 -13.97 1.82
CA LEU A 154 -4.54 -13.01 2.12
C LEU A 154 -3.20 -13.71 2.32
N LYS A 155 -3.14 -14.80 3.08
CA LYS A 155 -1.92 -15.61 3.23
C LYS A 155 -1.44 -16.16 1.89
N GLN A 156 -2.35 -16.66 1.05
CA GLN A 156 -2.01 -17.15 -0.29
C GLN A 156 -1.49 -16.05 -1.22
N ALA A 157 -2.00 -14.83 -1.11
CA ALA A 157 -1.57 -13.70 -1.94
C ALA A 157 -0.25 -13.09 -1.42
N LEU A 158 -0.11 -12.91 -0.11
CA LEU A 158 1.00 -12.23 0.53
C LEU A 158 2.26 -13.10 0.58
N ARG A 159 2.14 -14.39 0.93
CA ARG A 159 3.31 -15.28 1.08
C ARG A 159 4.21 -15.36 -0.17
N PRO A 160 3.70 -15.65 -1.38
CA PRO A 160 4.54 -15.68 -2.58
C PRO A 160 5.06 -14.28 -2.93
N HIS A 161 4.26 -13.23 -2.69
CA HIS A 161 4.68 -11.87 -2.97
C HIS A 161 5.85 -11.43 -2.08
N CYS A 162 5.76 -11.62 -0.77
CA CYS A 162 6.82 -11.30 0.18
C CYS A 162 8.05 -12.19 -0.02
N THR A 163 7.88 -13.42 -0.50
CA THR A 163 9.01 -14.29 -0.87
C THR A 163 9.76 -13.74 -2.06
N ASN A 164 9.06 -13.40 -3.13
CA ASN A 164 9.66 -12.84 -4.34
C ASN A 164 10.32 -11.48 -4.08
N LEU A 165 9.65 -10.61 -3.30
CA LEU A 165 10.18 -9.30 -2.90
C LEU A 165 11.51 -9.46 -2.17
N TYR A 166 11.56 -10.33 -1.17
CA TYR A 166 12.77 -10.59 -0.42
C TYR A 166 13.91 -11.16 -1.25
N GLU A 167 13.61 -12.11 -2.13
CA GLU A 167 14.62 -12.65 -3.04
C GLU A 167 15.19 -11.56 -3.96
N ALA A 168 14.33 -10.67 -4.45
CA ALA A 168 14.72 -9.56 -5.30
C ALA A 168 15.59 -8.53 -4.55
N VAL A 169 15.19 -8.12 -3.35
CA VAL A 169 15.96 -7.15 -2.55
C VAL A 169 17.29 -7.77 -2.08
N LEU A 170 17.30 -9.05 -1.71
CA LEU A 170 18.55 -9.76 -1.36
C LEU A 170 19.51 -9.84 -2.56
N LEU A 171 18.98 -10.00 -3.78
CA LEU A 171 19.80 -10.00 -4.99
C LEU A 171 20.44 -8.63 -5.22
N GLU A 172 19.67 -7.55 -5.06
CA GLU A 172 20.18 -6.17 -5.16
C GLU A 172 21.25 -5.87 -4.11
N ALA A 173 21.01 -6.28 -2.86
CA ALA A 173 21.98 -6.14 -1.78
C ALA A 173 23.29 -6.90 -2.10
N LYS A 174 23.21 -8.08 -2.71
CA LYS A 174 24.39 -8.84 -3.15
C LYS A 174 25.14 -8.13 -4.28
N TRP A 175 24.42 -7.58 -5.27
CA TRP A 175 25.03 -6.81 -6.34
C TRP A 175 25.78 -5.59 -5.78
N PHE A 176 25.15 -4.86 -4.86
CA PHE A 176 25.75 -3.71 -4.20
C PHE A 176 27.00 -4.09 -3.39
N ALA A 177 26.91 -5.11 -2.53
CA ALA A 177 28.02 -5.55 -1.68
C ALA A 177 29.24 -6.06 -2.47
N LEU A 178 29.01 -6.69 -3.63
CA LEU A 178 30.08 -7.20 -4.49
C LEU A 178 30.61 -6.16 -5.50
N GLY A 179 30.03 -4.96 -5.55
CA GLY A 179 30.29 -3.97 -6.61
C GLY A 179 29.96 -4.49 -8.01
N HIS A 180 29.04 -5.47 -8.10
CA HIS A 180 28.64 -6.09 -9.36
C HIS A 180 27.60 -5.22 -10.06
N MET A 181 27.87 -4.83 -11.29
CA MET A 181 26.92 -4.12 -12.14
C MET A 181 26.17 -5.14 -13.02
N PRO A 182 24.89 -5.43 -12.74
CA PRO A 182 24.10 -6.34 -13.56
C PRO A 182 23.84 -5.74 -14.96
N MET A 183 23.50 -6.59 -15.92
CA MET A 183 23.00 -6.14 -17.22
C MET A 183 21.65 -5.43 -17.05
N ALA A 184 21.34 -4.47 -17.93
CA ALA A 184 20.12 -3.66 -17.83
C ALA A 184 18.85 -4.52 -17.79
N ASP A 185 18.76 -5.58 -18.58
CA ASP A 185 17.60 -6.47 -18.61
C ASP A 185 17.42 -7.24 -17.30
N ASP A 186 18.52 -7.72 -16.71
CA ASP A 186 18.50 -8.43 -15.42
C ASP A 186 18.15 -7.49 -14.26
N TYR A 187 18.69 -6.27 -14.29
CA TYR A 187 18.35 -5.22 -13.33
C TYR A 187 16.87 -4.86 -13.40
N ILE A 188 16.33 -4.59 -14.61
CA ILE A 188 14.90 -4.24 -14.78
C ILE A 188 14.02 -5.42 -14.37
N LYS A 189 14.40 -6.65 -14.69
CA LYS A 189 13.62 -7.83 -14.32
C LYS A 189 13.53 -8.00 -12.80
N ASN A 190 14.62 -7.76 -12.08
CA ASN A 190 14.64 -7.77 -10.62
C ASN A 190 13.93 -6.56 -10.02
N GLY A 191 14.22 -5.36 -10.54
CA GLY A 191 13.60 -4.09 -10.19
C GLY A 191 12.08 -4.14 -10.27
N MET A 192 11.54 -4.78 -11.31
CA MET A 192 10.10 -4.99 -11.41
C MET A 192 9.50 -5.79 -10.24
N VAL A 193 10.27 -6.59 -9.52
CA VAL A 193 9.82 -7.39 -8.36
C VAL A 193 10.11 -6.66 -7.04
N SER A 194 11.28 -6.02 -6.92
CA SER A 194 11.65 -5.20 -5.75
C SER A 194 10.85 -3.91 -5.65
N ASP A 195 10.59 -3.22 -6.77
CA ASP A 195 9.82 -1.97 -6.81
C ASP A 195 8.30 -2.18 -6.75
N THR A 196 7.80 -3.40 -6.99
CA THR A 196 6.35 -3.64 -7.01
C THR A 196 5.81 -4.24 -5.72
N TRP A 197 5.16 -3.40 -4.93
CA TRP A 197 3.97 -3.76 -4.16
C TRP A 197 2.70 -3.87 -5.04
N SER A 198 2.81 -3.68 -6.37
CA SER A 198 1.69 -3.33 -7.25
C SER A 198 1.26 -4.36 -8.31
N LYS A 199 1.83 -5.58 -8.38
CA LYS A 199 1.43 -6.53 -9.44
C LYS A 199 1.29 -8.00 -9.01
N THR A 200 0.37 -8.30 -8.11
CA THR A 200 -0.39 -9.56 -8.23
C THR A 200 -1.56 -9.35 -9.19
N GLY A 201 -1.30 -9.35 -10.50
CA GLY A 201 -2.41 -9.21 -11.45
C GLY A 201 -2.14 -8.94 -12.93
N VAL A 202 -0.93 -9.14 -13.48
CA VAL A 202 -0.77 -9.13 -14.94
C VAL A 202 -0.03 -10.38 -15.40
N ARG A 203 -0.82 -11.39 -15.79
CA ARG A 203 -0.38 -12.50 -16.63
C ARG A 203 0.26 -11.93 -17.89
N ASN A 204 1.52 -12.29 -18.13
CA ASN A 204 2.06 -12.33 -19.48
C ASN A 204 1.21 -13.29 -20.32
N ARG A 205 0.36 -12.75 -21.20
CA ARG A 205 0.02 -13.43 -22.45
C ARG A 205 0.90 -12.82 -23.52
N VAL A 206 2.00 -13.51 -23.79
CA VAL A 206 2.73 -13.37 -25.05
C VAL A 206 1.87 -14.05 -26.10
N THR A 207 1.42 -13.30 -27.10
CA THR A 207 1.03 -13.83 -28.41
C THR A 207 2.28 -14.19 -29.19
#